data_AF-A0A821APG6-F1
#
_entry.id   AF-A0A821APG6-F1
#
_cell.length_a   1.000
_cell.length_b   1.000
_cell.length_c   1.000
_cell.angle_alpha   90.00
_cell.angle_beta   90.00
_cell.angle_gamma   90.00
#
_symmetry.space_group_name_H-M   'P 1'
#
loop_
_entity.id
_entity.type
_entity.pdbx_description
1 polymer ?
#
loop_
_entity_poly.entity_id
_entity_poly.type
_entity_poly.pdbx_seq_one_letter_code
_entity_poly.pdbx_strand_id
1 'polypeptide(L)'
;NRERTSSSTVNISTQHETTDKTTKVTEERNKYAVEICKRIRDKLDGSDPDPLTQSSISEQVRYTIREATDIENLATLYEGWTSWV
;
A
#
# COMPACT_ATOMS: atom_id res chain seq x y z
N ASN A 1 -11.46 47.71 -36.10
CA ASN A 1 -12.83 47.64 -35.55
C ASN A 1 -13.25 46.17 -35.58
N ARG A 2 -13.34 45.54 -34.40
CA ARG A 2 -13.95 44.22 -34.08
C ARG A 2 -13.83 43.08 -35.09
N GLU A 3 -13.04 42.06 -34.73
CA GLU A 3 -13.41 40.69 -35.06
C GLU A 3 -13.97 40.00 -33.82
N ARG A 4 -15.24 39.59 -33.94
CA ARG A 4 -16.05 38.86 -32.96
C ARG A 4 -16.09 37.40 -33.44
N THR A 5 -15.73 36.50 -32.53
CA THR A 5 -16.37 35.19 -32.26
C THR A 5 -16.81 34.31 -33.43
N SER A 6 -16.33 33.07 -33.45
CA SER A 6 -17.22 31.91 -33.66
C SER A 6 -16.63 30.67 -33.00
N SER A 7 -17.30 30.25 -31.94
CA SER A 7 -17.17 28.96 -31.28
C SER A 7 -17.51 27.85 -32.27
N SER A 8 -16.63 26.86 -32.41
CA SER A 8 -16.96 25.61 -33.10
C SER A 8 -17.12 24.51 -32.05
N THR A 9 -18.39 24.18 -31.83
CA THR A 9 -18.91 23.10 -31.01
C THR A 9 -18.25 21.76 -31.33
N VAL A 10 -17.82 21.07 -30.27
CA VAL A 10 -17.34 19.68 -30.25
C VAL A 10 -18.42 18.75 -30.80
N ASN A 11 -18.06 17.91 -31.77
CA ASN A 11 -18.94 16.86 -32.28
C ASN A 11 -18.37 15.47 -31.98
N ILE A 12 -19.27 14.60 -31.52
CA ILE A 12 -19.06 13.39 -30.72
C ILE A 12 -19.02 12.12 -31.58
N SER A 13 -18.32 11.10 -31.04
CA SER A 13 -18.42 9.65 -31.29
C SER A 13 -17.77 9.06 -32.52
N THR A 14 -16.89 8.08 -32.29
CA THR A 14 -16.95 6.77 -32.95
C THR A 14 -16.31 5.71 -32.05
N GLN A 15 -17.11 4.70 -31.72
CA GLN A 15 -16.76 3.46 -31.04
C GLN A 15 -15.61 2.72 -31.77
N HIS A 16 -14.69 2.10 -31.03
CA HIS A 16 -13.84 1.05 -31.59
C HIS A 16 -13.60 -0.06 -30.57
N GLU A 17 -14.39 -1.11 -30.72
CA GLU A 17 -14.14 -2.44 -30.17
C GLU A 17 -12.96 -3.05 -30.94
N THR A 18 -11.84 -3.32 -30.26
CA THR A 18 -10.78 -4.19 -30.78
C THR A 18 -10.07 -4.94 -29.67
N THR A 19 -10.41 -6.22 -29.55
CA THR A 19 -9.53 -7.36 -29.22
C THR A 19 -8.70 -7.26 -27.94
N ASP A 20 -9.05 -8.10 -26.96
CA ASP A 20 -8.20 -8.56 -25.85
C ASP A 20 -6.92 -9.23 -26.37
N LYS A 21 -5.97 -8.42 -26.84
CA LYS A 21 -4.57 -8.76 -26.76
C LYS A 21 -4.11 -8.17 -25.44
N THR A 22 -4.28 -8.94 -24.35
CA THR A 22 -3.46 -8.76 -23.15
C THR A 22 -2.03 -9.11 -23.55
N THR A 23 -1.40 -8.22 -24.31
CA THR A 23 0.04 -8.00 -24.24
C THR A 23 0.32 -7.86 -22.76
N LYS A 24 0.91 -8.90 -22.18
CA LYS A 24 1.57 -8.83 -20.88
C LYS A 24 2.71 -7.83 -21.05
N VAL A 25 2.36 -6.55 -21.08
CA VAL A 25 3.27 -5.48 -20.73
C VAL A 25 3.59 -5.84 -19.30
N THR A 26 4.79 -6.38 -19.10
CA THR A 26 5.39 -6.47 -17.78
C THR A 26 5.55 -5.03 -17.34
N GLU A 27 4.46 -4.42 -16.86
CA GLU A 27 4.56 -3.22 -16.06
C GLU A 27 5.56 -3.61 -14.98
N GLU A 28 6.67 -2.89 -14.91
CA GLU A 28 7.56 -2.97 -13.77
C GLU A 28 6.72 -2.65 -12.56
N ARG A 29 6.16 -3.69 -11.94
CA ARG A 29 5.37 -3.56 -10.72
C ARG A 29 6.31 -2.90 -9.74
N ASN A 30 5.87 -1.79 -9.16
CA ASN A 30 6.64 -1.08 -8.17
C ASN A 30 7.07 -2.07 -7.08
N LYS A 31 8.36 -2.38 -7.01
CA LYS A 31 8.91 -3.39 -6.10
C LYS A 31 8.55 -3.06 -4.65
N TYR A 32 8.59 -1.77 -4.29
CA TYR A 32 8.18 -1.30 -2.98
C TYR A 32 6.69 -1.58 -2.69
N ALA A 33 5.81 -1.38 -3.67
CA ALA A 33 4.39 -1.69 -3.51
C ALA A 33 4.16 -3.20 -3.33
N VAL A 34 4.91 -4.03 -4.08
CA VAL A 34 4.85 -5.50 -3.93
C VAL A 34 5.31 -5.93 -2.54
N GLU A 35 6.38 -5.33 -2.01
CA GLU A 35 6.91 -5.60 -0.67
C GLU A 35 5.93 -5.19 0.44
N ILE A 36 5.28 -4.03 0.32
CA ILE A 36 4.23 -3.62 1.26
C ILE A 36 3.07 -4.62 1.25
N CYS A 37 2.57 -4.99 0.07
CA CYS A 37 1.48 -5.95 -0.06
C CYS A 37 1.84 -7.31 0.54
N LYS A 38 3.10 -7.75 0.37
CA LYS A 38 3.61 -8.96 1.02
C LYS A 38 3.60 -8.81 2.54
N ARG A 39 4.15 -7.71 3.09
CA ARG A 39 4.20 -7.49 4.53
C ARG A 39 2.82 -7.41 5.18
N ILE A 40 1.85 -6.80 4.50
CA ILE A 40 0.45 -6.78 4.97
C ILE A 40 -0.11 -8.20 5.01
N ARG A 41 0.13 -9.01 3.97
CA ARG A 41 -0.29 -10.41 3.95
C ARG A 41 0.35 -11.22 5.08
N ASP A 42 1.65 -11.10 5.27
CA ASP A 42 2.38 -11.81 6.32
C ASP A 42 1.81 -11.48 7.72
N LYS A 43 1.44 -10.21 7.96
CA LYS A 43 0.74 -9.77 9.18
C LYS A 43 -0.65 -10.39 9.35
N LEU A 44 -1.42 -10.49 8.28
CA LEU A 44 -2.79 -11.04 8.32
C LEU A 44 -2.81 -12.56 8.47
N ASP A 45 -1.85 -13.25 7.84
CA ASP A 45 -1.75 -14.71 7.86
C ASP A 45 -1.12 -15.23 9.17
N GLY A 46 -0.52 -14.34 9.97
CA GLY A 46 0.13 -14.66 11.25
C GLY A 46 1.59 -15.09 11.13
N SER A 47 2.22 -14.77 10.00
CA SER A 47 3.61 -15.09 9.63
C SER A 47 4.57 -13.90 9.85
N ASP A 48 4.12 -12.87 10.57
CA ASP A 48 4.94 -11.75 11.07
C ASP A 48 5.04 -11.89 12.60
N PRO A 49 6.25 -11.92 13.20
CA PRO A 49 7.55 -11.59 12.60
C PRO A 49 8.30 -12.75 11.93
N ASP A 50 7.93 -14.00 12.18
CA ASP A 50 8.62 -15.19 11.65
C ASP A 50 7.81 -15.86 10.53
N PRO A 51 8.30 -15.87 9.28
CA PRO A 51 7.62 -16.50 8.15
C PRO A 51 7.39 -18.00 8.28
N LEU A 52 8.16 -18.68 9.13
CA LEU A 52 8.05 -20.13 9.36
C LEU A 52 6.99 -20.49 10.39
N THR A 53 6.56 -19.51 11.19
CA THR A 53 5.64 -19.71 12.30
C THR A 53 4.30 -19.05 11.99
N GLN A 54 3.21 -19.81 12.02
CA GLN A 54 1.87 -19.26 11.89
C GLN A 54 1.26 -19.05 13.29
N SER A 55 1.29 -17.81 13.76
CA SER A 55 0.82 -17.44 15.11
C SER A 55 -0.70 -17.35 15.17
N SER A 56 -1.31 -17.81 16.26
CA SER A 56 -2.72 -17.58 16.54
C SER A 56 -3.01 -16.10 16.83
N ILE A 57 -4.27 -15.68 16.68
CA ILE A 57 -4.67 -14.29 16.96
C ILE A 57 -4.28 -13.87 18.39
N SER A 58 -4.44 -14.77 19.37
CA SER A 58 -4.09 -14.48 20.77
C SER A 58 -2.59 -14.26 20.94
N GLU A 59 -1.75 -15.04 20.26
CA GLU A 59 -0.30 -14.88 20.29
C GLU A 59 0.16 -13.60 19.59
N GLN A 60 -0.44 -13.28 18.44
CA GLN A 60 -0.16 -12.04 17.71
C GLN A 60 -0.47 -10.80 18.56
N VAL A 61 -1.64 -10.78 19.21
CA VAL A 61 -2.04 -9.68 20.11
C VAL A 61 -1.08 -9.59 21.29
N ARG A 62 -0.76 -10.74 21.91
CA ARG A 62 0.16 -10.80 23.05
C ARG A 62 1.56 -10.30 22.68
N TYR A 63 2.08 -10.73 21.53
CA TYR A 63 3.36 -10.28 20.99
C TYR A 63 3.35 -8.76 20.77
N THR A 64 2.33 -8.25 20.08
CA THR A 64 2.20 -6.82 19.76
C THR A 64 2.20 -5.96 21.01
N ILE A 65 1.41 -6.34 22.03
CA ILE A 65 1.37 -5.62 23.31
C ILE A 65 2.74 -5.65 23.98
N ARG A 66 3.39 -6.82 24.03
CA ARG A 66 4.71 -6.96 24.64
C ARG A 66 5.73 -6.03 23.97
N GLU A 67 5.88 -6.10 22.65
CA GLU A 67 6.86 -5.27 21.92
C GLU A 67 6.58 -3.77 22.07
N ALA A 68 5.30 -3.37 22.09
CA ALA A 68 4.90 -1.98 22.25
C ALA A 68 5.05 -1.43 23.67
N THR A 69 5.18 -2.31 24.68
CA THR A 69 5.34 -1.93 26.09
C THR A 69 6.74 -2.22 26.63
N ASP A 70 7.61 -2.80 25.82
CA ASP A 70 9.00 -3.06 26.18
C ASP A 70 9.76 -1.74 26.33
N ILE A 71 10.38 -1.56 27.49
CA ILE A 71 11.16 -0.37 27.84
C ILE A 71 12.34 -0.22 26.87
N GLU A 72 12.96 -1.31 26.44
CA GLU A 72 14.09 -1.27 25.52
C GLU A 72 13.66 -0.72 24.15
N ASN A 73 12.50 -1.17 23.65
CA ASN A 73 11.93 -0.63 22.41
C ASN A 73 11.55 0.84 22.56
N LEU A 74 10.90 1.22 23.67
CA LEU A 74 10.47 2.59 23.94
C LEU A 74 11.63 3.58 24.10
N ALA A 75 12.77 3.13 24.65
CA ALA A 75 13.96 3.96 24.86
C ALA A 75 14.71 4.26 23.55
N THR A 76 14.51 3.47 22.50
CA THR A 76 15.15 3.68 21.18
C THR A 76 14.36 4.62 20.27
N LEU A 77 13.13 4.99 20.64
CA LEU A 77 12.33 5.90 19.86
C LEU A 77 12.99 7.29 19.81
N TYR A 78 12.81 7.98 18.68
CA TYR A 78 13.29 9.35 18.54
C TYR A 78 12.70 10.25 19.64
N GLU A 79 13.50 11.15 20.21
CA GLU A 79 13.17 11.93 21.42
C GLU A 79 11.82 12.67 21.33
N GLY A 80 11.43 13.13 20.13
CA GLY A 80 10.16 13.81 19.89
C GLY A 80 8.91 12.93 20.03
N TRP A 81 9.05 11.61 20.18
CA TRP A 81 7.95 10.69 20.48
C TRP A 81 7.54 10.69 21.95
N THR A 82 8.36 11.27 22.85
CA THR A 82 8.07 11.41 24.29
C THR A 82 7.50 10.14 24.92
N SER A 83 8.18 9.00 24.74
CA SER A 83 7.71 7.66 25.13
C SER A 83 7.55 7.45 26.64
N TRP A 84 7.96 8.43 27.45
CA TRP A 84 7.98 8.40 28.92
C TRP A 84 6.80 9.11 29.59
N VAL A 85 5.88 9.73 28.83
CA VAL A 85 4.76 10.52 29.36
C VAL A 85 3.50 9.69 29.52
#